data_AF-A0A447U9G9-F1
#
_entry.id   AF-A0A447U9G9-F1
#
_cell.length_a   1.000
_cell.length_b   1.000
_cell.length_c   1.000
_cell.angle_alpha   90.00
_cell.angle_beta   90.00
_cell.angle_gamma   90.00
#
_symmetry.space_group_name_H-M   'P 1'
#
loop_
_entity.id
_entity.type
_entity.pdbx_description
1 polymer ?
#
loop_
_entity_poly.entity_id
_entity_poly.type
_entity_poly.pdbx_seq_one_letter_code
_entity_poly.pdbx_strand_id
1 'polypeptide(L)' 'MGIRHVDTVCISSYDHDNQRELKVLKRAEGDGEGFIVIDDLVDTGGTAVAIREMYPKAHFVTIFAKPAGRPLV' A
#
# COMPACT_ATOMS: atom_id res chain seq x y z
N MET A 1 -20.54 -3.74 -4.94
CA MET A 1 -19.90 -4.61 -3.92
C MET A 1 -20.45 -4.41 -2.50
N GLY A 2 -21.16 -3.32 -2.17
CA GLY A 2 -21.87 -3.24 -0.88
C GLY A 2 -20.98 -3.32 0.38
N ILE A 3 -19.67 -3.15 0.23
CA ILE A 3 -18.69 -3.17 1.32
C ILE A 3 -18.95 -1.93 2.18
N ARG A 4 -19.24 -2.14 3.47
CA ARG A 4 -19.51 -1.09 4.45
C ARG A 4 -18.39 -0.91 5.47
N HIS A 5 -17.44 -1.83 5.49
CA HIS A 5 -16.27 -1.77 6.33
C HIS A 5 -15.10 -1.26 5.51
N VAL A 6 -14.67 -0.04 5.82
CA VAL A 6 -13.56 0.65 5.14
C VAL A 6 -12.65 1.21 6.22
N ASP A 7 -11.38 0.83 6.18
CA ASP A 7 -10.34 1.36 7.05
C ASP A 7 -9.16 1.86 6.19
N THR A 8 -8.15 2.46 6.81
CA THR A 8 -7.06 3.14 6.12
C THR A 8 -5.70 2.80 6.71
N VAL A 9 -4.71 2.63 5.83
CA VAL A 9 -3.28 2.72 6.15
C VAL A 9 -2.78 4.06 5.62
N CYS A 10 -2.13 4.86 6.48
CA CYS A 10 -1.61 6.17 6.09
C CYS A 10 -0.10 6.15 6.18
N ILE A 11 0.58 6.38 5.04
CA ILE A 11 2.04 6.35 4.94
C ILE A 11 2.50 7.70 4.42
N SER A 12 3.51 8.28 5.08
CA SER A 12 4.18 9.49 4.63
C SER A 12 5.55 9.13 4.08
N SER A 13 5.84 9.52 2.84
CA SER A 13 7.18 9.48 2.25
C SER A 13 7.77 10.89 2.27
N TYR A 14 8.86 11.12 3.01
CA TYR A 14 9.59 12.39 2.96
C TYR A 14 10.74 12.29 1.96
N ASP A 15 10.78 13.21 1.00
CA ASP A 15 11.94 13.45 0.13
C ASP A 15 12.60 14.75 0.59
N HIS A 16 13.56 14.66 1.50
CA HIS A 16 14.53 15.74 1.69
C HIS A 16 15.94 15.18 1.66
N ASP A 17 16.52 15.29 0.47
CA ASP A 17 17.93 15.21 0.08
C ASP A 17 18.74 13.94 0.34
N ASN A 18 18.36 13.03 1.23
CA ASN A 18 18.84 11.65 1.22
C ASN A 18 17.97 10.79 2.14
N GLN A 19 17.51 9.66 1.60
CA GLN A 19 16.90 8.51 2.29
C GLN A 19 15.35 8.50 2.35
N ARG A 20 14.78 7.56 1.58
CA ARG A 20 13.37 7.18 1.45
C ARG A 20 12.81 6.58 2.75
N GLU A 21 12.74 7.35 3.83
CA GLU A 21 12.14 6.86 5.07
C GLU A 21 10.61 6.91 4.95
N LEU A 22 9.99 5.74 4.78
CA LEU A 22 8.54 5.59 4.84
C LEU A 22 8.10 5.59 6.30
N LYS A 23 7.28 6.56 6.68
CA LYS A 23 6.71 6.66 8.02
C LYS A 23 5.24 6.25 8.00
N VAL A 24 4.91 5.18 8.70
CA VAL A 24 3.52 4.78 8.92
C VAL A 24 2.90 5.71 9.97
N LEU A 25 1.90 6.49 9.56
CA LEU A 25 1.15 7.41 10.41
C LEU A 25 -0.05 6.75 11.07
N LYS A 26 -0.69 5.81 10.36
CA LYS A 26 -1.81 5.00 10.82
C LYS A 26 -1.74 3.63 10.16
N ARG A 27 -2.06 2.58 10.91
CA ARG A 27 -2.17 1.20 10.43
C ARG A 27 -3.52 0.61 10.82
N ALA A 28 -4.22 0.00 9.86
CA ALA A 28 -5.35 -0.88 10.14
C ALA A 28 -4.88 -2.22 10.72
N GLU A 29 -5.66 -2.86 11.58
CA GLU A 29 -5.26 -4.09 12.26
C GLU A 29 -5.22 -5.32 11.32
N GLY A 30 -4.55 -6.39 11.77
CA GLY A 30 -4.47 -7.67 11.06
C GLY A 30 -3.36 -7.77 10.00
N ASP A 31 -3.37 -8.89 9.28
CA ASP A 31 -2.41 -9.26 8.22
C ASP A 31 -3.01 -9.16 6.80
N GLY A 32 -4.23 -8.61 6.70
CA GLY A 32 -4.95 -8.40 5.45
C GLY A 32 -5.81 -9.58 4.99
N GLU A 33 -5.92 -10.68 5.74
CA GLU A 33 -6.77 -11.80 5.36
C GLU A 33 -8.23 -11.37 5.14
N GLY A 34 -8.77 -11.61 3.94
CA GLY A 34 -10.13 -11.20 3.56
C GLY A 34 -10.30 -9.71 3.23
N PHE A 35 -9.22 -8.92 3.23
CA PHE A 35 -9.22 -7.51 2.87
C PHE A 35 -8.69 -7.26 1.45
N ILE A 36 -9.23 -6.22 0.83
CA ILE A 36 -8.68 -5.63 -0.39
C ILE A 36 -7.97 -4.34 0.03
N VAL A 37 -6.68 -4.25 -0.26
CA VAL A 37 -5.95 -2.99 -0.15
C VAL A 37 -5.93 -2.36 -1.54
N ILE A 38 -6.25 -1.07 -1.61
CA ILE A 38 -6.34 -0.32 -2.87
C ILE A 38 -5.50 0.95 -2.79
N ASP A 39 -4.79 1.24 -3.87
CA ASP A 39 -4.11 2.52 -4.10
C ASP A 39 -4.41 3.03 -5.51
N ASP A 40 -4.20 4.32 -5.78
CA ASP A 40 -4.50 4.89 -7.09
C ASP A 40 -3.48 4.47 -8.16
N LEU A 41 -2.19 4.54 -7.83
CA LEU A 41 -1.07 4.30 -8.75
C LEU A 41 0.09 3.61 -8.04
N VAL A 42 0.63 2.56 -8.65
CA VAL A 42 1.99 2.09 -8.32
C VAL A 42 3.03 2.64 -9.30
N ASP A 43 3.95 3.46 -8.80
CA ASP A 43 5.06 4.03 -9.56
C ASP A 43 6.31 3.12 -9.51
N THR A 44 7.20 3.38 -8.54
CA THR A 44 8.43 2.59 -8.32
C THR A 44 8.22 1.36 -7.45
N GLY A 45 7.10 1.30 -6.71
CA GLY A 45 6.76 0.17 -5.86
C GLY A 45 7.17 0.27 -4.38
N GLY A 46 7.84 1.35 -3.95
CA GLY A 46 8.27 1.49 -2.54
C GLY A 46 7.13 1.37 -1.54
N THR A 47 6.05 2.12 -1.75
CA THR A 47 4.82 2.05 -0.93
C THR A 47 4.18 0.67 -0.98
N ALA A 48 4.13 0.05 -2.17
CA ALA A 48 3.57 -1.29 -2.38
C ALA A 48 4.30 -2.38 -1.58
N VAL A 49 5.63 -2.33 -1.53
CA VAL A 49 6.45 -3.26 -0.73
C VAL A 49 6.13 -3.11 0.75
N ALA A 50 6.13 -1.88 1.28
CA ALA A 50 5.81 -1.62 2.69
C ALA A 50 4.39 -2.09 3.05
N ILE A 51 3.41 -1.87 2.17
CA ILE A 51 2.03 -2.36 2.36
C ILE A 51 1.99 -3.89 2.37
N ARG A 52 2.69 -4.57 1.46
CA ARG A 52 2.74 -6.04 1.43
C ARG A 52 3.40 -6.64 2.66
N GLU A 53 4.41 -6.00 3.21
CA GLU A 53 5.02 -6.42 4.49
C GLU A 53 4.02 -6.28 5.65
N MET A 54 3.22 -5.22 5.66
CA MET A 54 2.18 -5.01 6.68
C MET A 54 0.98 -5.96 6.53
N TYR A 55 0.60 -6.27 5.29
CA TYR A 55 -0.62 -7.02 4.97
C TYR A 55 -0.35 -8.14 3.95
N PRO A 56 0.44 -9.16 4.32
CA PRO A 56 0.91 -10.18 3.39
C PRO A 56 -0.20 -11.04 2.78
N LYS A 57 -1.39 -11.09 3.40
CA LYS A 57 -2.53 -11.89 2.92
C LYS A 57 -3.59 -11.07 2.20
N ALA A 58 -3.43 -9.75 2.12
CA ALA A 58 -4.41 -8.90 1.45
C ALA A 58 -4.35 -9.06 -0.08
N HIS A 59 -5.50 -8.89 -0.71
CA HIS A 59 -5.54 -8.72 -2.16
C HIS A 59 -5.22 -7.27 -2.49
N PHE A 60 -4.04 -7.02 -3.05
CA PHE A 60 -3.57 -5.66 -3.33
C PHE A 60 -3.87 -5.28 -4.78
N VAL A 61 -4.53 -4.15 -5.00
CA VAL A 61 -4.93 -3.68 -6.33
C VAL A 61 -4.65 -2.20 -6.52
N THR A 62 -4.42 -1.80 -7.76
CA THR A 62 -4.25 -0.39 -8.14
C THR A 62 -5.04 -0.07 -9.41
N ILE A 63 -5.39 1.20 -9.60
CA ILE A 63 -6.04 1.64 -10.84
C ILE A 63 -5.01 1.74 -11.97
N PHE A 64 -3.82 2.25 -11.65
CA PHE A 64 -2.71 2.40 -12.60
C PHE A 64 -1.43 1.73 -12.09
N ALA A 65 -0.65 1.16 -13.02
CA ALA A 65 0.64 0.56 -12.70
C ALA A 65 1.69 0.93 -13.76
N LYS A 66 2.78 1.57 -13.34
CA LYS A 66 3.96 1.73 -14.20
C LYS A 66 4.74 0.41 -14.30
N PRO A 67 5.56 0.20 -15.35
CA PRO A 67 6.27 -1.06 -15.54
C PRO A 67 7.10 -1.54 -14.34
N ALA A 68 7.73 -0.61 -13.60
CA ALA A 68 8.54 -0.94 -12.43
C ALA A 68 7.71 -1.46 -11.25
N GLY A 69 6.53 -0.88 -11.02
CA GLY A 69 5.63 -1.26 -9.93
C GLY A 69 4.68 -2.42 -10.26
N ARG A 70 4.46 -2.72 -11.54
CA ARG A 70 3.47 -3.70 -12.01
C ARG A 70 3.59 -5.11 -11.39
N PRO A 71 4.77 -5.68 -11.12
CA PRO A 71 4.87 -7.01 -10.51
C PRO A 71 4.41 -7.08 -9.05
N LEU A 72 4.19 -5.93 -8.39
CA LEU A 72 3.87 -5.84 -6.97
C LEU A 72 2.36 -5.80 -6.70
N VAL A 73 1.53 -5.73 -7.72
CA VAL A 73 0.06 -5.56 -7.62
C VAL A 73 -0.65 -6.59 -8.49
#